data_AF-A0A7Y5JVD3-F1
#
_entry.id   AF-A0A7Y5JVD3-F1
#
_cell.length_a   1.000
_cell.length_b   1.000
_cell.length_c   1.000
_cell.angle_alpha   90.00
_cell.angle_beta   90.00
_cell.angle_gamma   90.00
#
_symmetry.space_group_name_H-M   'P 1'
#
loop_
_entity.id
_entity.type
_entity.pdbx_description
1 polymer ?
#
loop_
_entity_poly.entity_id
_entity_poly.type
_entity_poly.pdbx_seq_one_letter_code
_entity_poly.pdbx_strand_id
1 'polypeptide(L)'
;MSKRSIATVVAGVAAMPTLLMLAAAPAAAAVDGQVRVSNTETVQAYLDATGKVDVARVYEQVAMQGRGTVDLQNPVEAQGLRNLDGFGGFEVKDGVMVGRFDVDGEQRLRTVSDYTKKLPLEVQAAYTLDGQTVEPGDLLGRSGR
;
A
#
# COMPACT_ATOMS: atom_id res chain seq x y z
N MET A 1 -57.37 2.84 -7.60
CA MET A 1 -56.27 3.77 -7.30
C MET A 1 -55.47 3.21 -6.13
N SER A 2 -54.31 2.62 -6.38
CA SER A 2 -53.42 2.10 -5.33
C SER A 2 -52.07 2.77 -5.46
N LYS A 3 -51.72 3.64 -4.52
CA LYS A 3 -50.45 4.36 -4.48
C LYS A 3 -49.41 3.43 -3.85
N ARG A 4 -48.49 2.91 -4.67
CA ARG A 4 -47.29 2.22 -4.19
C ARG A 4 -46.23 3.26 -3.86
N SER A 5 -46.01 3.52 -2.58
CA SER A 5 -44.90 4.33 -2.11
C SER A 5 -43.60 3.54 -2.27
N ILE A 6 -42.71 4.02 -3.14
CA ILE A 6 -41.34 3.52 -3.27
C ILE A 6 -40.53 4.18 -2.14
N ALA A 7 -40.12 3.38 -1.16
CA ALA A 7 -39.21 3.82 -0.11
C ALA A 7 -37.78 3.83 -0.66
N THR A 8 -37.25 5.02 -0.93
CA THR A 8 -35.83 5.23 -1.22
C THR A 8 -35.04 4.97 0.04
N VAL A 9 -34.33 3.84 0.11
CA VAL A 9 -33.33 3.59 1.15
C VAL A 9 -32.10 4.43 0.83
N VAL A 10 -32.00 5.60 1.44
CA VAL A 10 -30.75 6.37 1.50
C VAL A 10 -29.86 5.64 2.51
N ALA A 11 -28.96 4.79 2.01
CA ALA A 11 -27.90 4.22 2.83
C ALA A 11 -26.97 5.36 3.24
N GLY A 12 -27.06 5.75 4.52
CA GLY A 12 -26.20 6.76 5.11
C GLY A 12 -24.74 6.34 5.02
N VAL A 13 -23.94 7.15 4.33
CA VAL A 13 -22.48 7.07 4.38
C VAL A 13 -22.07 7.42 5.80
N ALA A 14 -21.91 6.41 6.64
CA ALA A 14 -21.24 6.55 7.92
C ALA A 14 -19.79 6.92 7.62
N ALA A 15 -19.48 8.22 7.75
CA ALA A 15 -18.11 8.71 7.77
C ALA A 15 -17.41 8.13 9.00
N MET A 16 -16.85 6.92 8.85
CA MET A 16 -15.90 6.41 9.82
C MET A 16 -14.65 7.29 9.70
N PRO A 17 -14.15 7.89 10.79
CA PRO A 17 -12.83 8.50 10.79
C PRO A 17 -11.84 7.35 10.56
N THR A 18 -11.40 7.18 9.32
CA THR A 18 -10.22 6.38 9.03
C THR A 18 -9.08 7.05 9.76
N LEU A 19 -8.70 6.48 10.91
CA LEU A 19 -7.38 6.69 11.49
C LEU A 19 -6.38 6.26 10.42
N LEU A 20 -6.00 7.22 9.59
CA LEU A 20 -4.76 7.19 8.83
C LEU A 20 -3.68 7.04 9.89
N MET A 21 -3.28 5.80 10.16
CA MET A 21 -1.94 5.54 10.68
C MET A 21 -1.02 6.06 9.58
N LEU A 22 -0.69 7.35 9.65
CA LEU A 22 0.46 7.91 8.96
C LEU A 22 1.58 6.92 9.24
N ALA A 23 2.07 6.22 8.21
CA ALA A 23 3.29 5.45 8.32
C ALA A 23 4.31 6.39 8.94
N ALA A 24 4.69 6.13 10.20
CA ALA A 24 5.61 7.01 10.89
C ALA A 24 6.89 6.99 10.08
N ALA A 25 7.32 8.17 9.61
CA ALA A 25 8.52 8.28 8.80
C ALA A 25 9.70 7.61 9.54
N PRO A 26 10.64 6.99 8.81
CA PRO A 26 11.78 6.33 9.44
C PRO A 26 12.46 7.29 10.40
N ALA A 27 12.68 6.83 11.62
CA ALA A 27 13.55 7.52 12.55
C ALA A 27 14.97 7.06 12.28
N ALA A 28 15.84 8.00 11.94
CA ALA A 28 17.25 7.76 11.74
C ALA A 28 18.05 8.73 12.60
N ALA A 29 18.92 8.19 13.46
CA ALA A 29 19.91 8.97 14.17
C ALA A 29 21.26 8.80 13.46
N ALA A 30 21.87 9.91 13.05
CA ALA A 30 23.25 9.90 12.57
C ALA A 30 24.17 9.88 13.80
N VAL A 31 24.96 8.81 13.95
CA VAL A 31 25.89 8.65 15.07
C VAL A 31 27.22 9.35 14.77
N ASP A 32 27.57 9.45 13.48
CA ASP A 32 28.72 10.19 12.99
C ASP A 32 28.49 10.58 11.52
N GLY A 33 28.73 11.84 11.13
CA GLY A 33 28.50 12.35 9.76
C GLY A 33 27.08 12.85 9.44
N GLN A 34 26.89 13.41 8.24
CA GLN A 34 25.59 13.91 7.74
C GLN A 34 25.01 12.93 6.71
N VAL A 35 24.34 11.89 7.17
CA VAL A 35 23.58 10.99 6.29
C VAL A 35 22.12 11.44 6.25
N ARG A 36 21.58 11.65 5.05
CA ARG A 36 20.16 11.89 4.82
C ARG A 36 19.46 10.57 4.60
N VAL A 37 18.33 10.37 5.29
CA VAL A 37 17.50 9.19 5.15
C VAL A 37 16.13 9.59 4.62
N SER A 38 15.67 8.89 3.60
CA SER A 38 14.33 9.06 3.04
C SER A 38 13.71 7.69 2.80
N ASN A 39 12.40 7.56 3.05
CA ASN A 39 11.65 6.37 2.72
C ASN A 39 10.55 6.69 1.71
N THR A 40 10.42 5.84 0.72
CA THR A 40 9.30 5.82 -0.22
C THR A 40 8.55 4.51 -0.06
N GLU A 41 7.28 4.62 0.31
CA GLU A 41 6.39 3.49 0.48
C GLU A 41 5.30 3.53 -0.61
N THR A 42 4.99 2.37 -1.18
CA THR A 42 3.94 2.21 -2.20
C THR A 42 3.08 1.02 -1.85
N VAL A 43 1.80 1.29 -1.56
CA VAL A 43 0.78 0.25 -1.48
C VAL A 43 0.30 -0.06 -2.90
N GLN A 44 0.59 -1.28 -3.38
CA GLN A 44 0.13 -1.79 -4.67
C GLN A 44 -0.96 -2.82 -4.43
N ALA A 45 -2.16 -2.57 -4.98
CA ALA A 45 -3.26 -3.51 -4.96
C ALA A 45 -3.56 -4.00 -6.39
N TYR A 46 -3.78 -5.31 -6.51
CA TYR A 46 -4.35 -5.97 -7.68
C TYR A 46 -5.82 -6.24 -7.39
N LEU A 47 -6.68 -5.80 -8.29
CA LEU A 47 -8.12 -5.92 -8.19
C LEU A 47 -8.63 -6.73 -9.37
N ASP A 48 -9.70 -7.48 -9.16
CA ASP A 48 -10.42 -8.13 -10.26
C ASP A 48 -11.31 -7.12 -11.01
N ALA A 49 -11.98 -7.59 -12.06
CA ALA A 49 -12.80 -6.73 -12.92
C ALA A 49 -14.02 -6.11 -12.21
N THR A 50 -14.40 -6.61 -11.02
CA THR A 50 -15.47 -6.03 -10.19
C THR A 50 -14.96 -4.93 -9.25
N GLY A 51 -13.63 -4.73 -9.16
CA GLY A 51 -13.02 -3.84 -8.17
C GLY A 51 -12.80 -4.51 -6.81
N LYS A 52 -12.99 -5.83 -6.70
CA LYS A 52 -12.63 -6.56 -5.48
C LYS A 52 -11.11 -6.76 -5.44
N VAL A 53 -10.51 -6.45 -4.30
CA VAL A 53 -9.07 -6.70 -4.06
C VAL A 53 -8.79 -8.20 -4.06
N ASP A 54 -7.77 -8.60 -4.81
CA ASP A 54 -7.22 -9.95 -4.82
C ASP A 54 -5.95 -10.01 -3.94
N VAL A 55 -4.99 -9.14 -4.22
CA VAL A 55 -3.73 -9.05 -3.48
C VAL A 55 -3.39 -7.58 -3.25
N ALA A 56 -2.92 -7.24 -2.04
CA ALA A 56 -2.31 -5.96 -1.75
C ALA A 56 -0.94 -6.15 -1.10
N ARG A 57 0.04 -5.35 -1.50
CA ARG A 57 1.41 -5.40 -1.01
C ARG A 57 1.92 -4.00 -0.72
N VAL A 58 2.79 -3.90 0.27
CA VAL A 58 3.61 -2.71 0.52
C VAL A 58 4.98 -2.94 -0.10
N TYR A 59 5.39 -2.04 -0.98
CA TYR A 59 6.77 -1.95 -1.44
C TYR A 59 7.41 -0.75 -0.77
N GLU A 60 8.58 -0.97 -0.20
CA GLU A 60 9.28 0.07 0.53
C GLU A 60 10.71 0.22 0.01
N GLN A 61 11.18 1.46 -0.04
CA GLN A 61 12.56 1.79 -0.33
C GLN A 61 13.07 2.84 0.65
N VAL A 62 13.98 2.43 1.54
CA VAL A 62 14.76 3.34 2.38
C VAL A 62 16.05 3.68 1.65
N ALA A 63 16.22 4.95 1.29
CA ALA A 63 17.44 5.48 0.68
C ALA A 63 18.24 6.29 1.70
N MET A 64 19.53 6.02 1.76
CA MET A 64 20.51 6.68 2.63
C MET A 64 21.60 7.30 1.77
N GLN A 65 21.84 8.60 1.94
CA GLN A 65 22.79 9.36 1.12
C GLN A 65 23.71 10.20 2.01
N GLY A 66 25.02 10.07 1.82
CA GLY A 66 26.02 10.80 2.59
C GLY A 66 27.20 9.91 2.98
N ARG A 67 27.91 10.31 4.04
CA ARG A 67 28.93 9.48 4.69
C ARG A 67 28.71 9.47 6.19
N GLY A 68 28.73 8.29 6.79
CA GLY A 68 28.51 8.14 8.22
C GLY A 68 27.75 6.88 8.59
N THR A 69 27.46 6.72 9.89
CA THR A 69 26.71 5.57 10.41
C THR A 69 25.29 5.99 10.80
N VAL A 70 24.32 5.19 10.39
CA VAL A 70 22.88 5.36 10.69
C VAL A 70 22.37 4.19 11.51
N ASP A 71 21.74 4.50 12.64
CA ASP A 71 20.84 3.57 13.32
C ASP A 71 19.41 3.80 12.79
N LEU A 72 18.90 2.87 12.00
CA LEU A 72 17.60 2.93 11.36
C LEU A 72 16.55 2.24 12.23
N GLN A 73 15.45 2.94 12.45
CA GLN A 73 14.20 2.38 12.97
C GLN A 73 13.09 2.73 11.98
N ASN A 74 12.57 1.72 11.30
CA ASN A 74 11.56 1.89 10.27
C ASN A 74 10.34 1.00 10.53
N PRO A 75 9.16 1.57 10.83
CA PRO A 75 7.93 0.79 10.92
C PRO A 75 7.64 0.06 9.61
N VAL A 76 7.25 -1.21 9.69
CA VAL A 76 6.98 -2.06 8.52
C VAL A 76 5.78 -2.97 8.76
N GLU A 77 5.11 -3.39 7.69
CA GLU A 77 4.27 -4.58 7.73
C GLU A 77 5.16 -5.82 7.82
N ALA A 78 5.08 -6.56 8.92
CA ALA A 78 5.95 -7.72 9.16
C ALA A 78 5.50 -8.98 8.40
N GLN A 79 4.21 -9.07 8.06
CA GLN A 79 3.67 -10.25 7.39
C GLN A 79 4.22 -10.34 5.95
N GLY A 80 4.80 -11.49 5.62
CA GLY A 80 5.36 -11.73 4.29
C GLY A 80 6.55 -10.84 3.93
N LEU A 81 7.16 -10.17 4.92
CA LEU A 81 8.30 -9.27 4.72
C LEU A 81 9.48 -9.99 4.07
N ARG A 82 9.97 -9.43 2.97
CA ARG A 82 11.08 -9.98 2.19
C ARG A 82 12.05 -8.89 1.80
N ASN A 83 13.33 -9.23 1.86
CA ASN A 83 14.40 -8.45 1.28
C ASN A 83 14.40 -8.62 -0.25
N LEU A 84 14.37 -7.51 -0.99
CA LEU A 84 14.44 -7.50 -2.45
C LEU A 84 15.86 -7.37 -2.99
N ASP A 85 16.84 -7.13 -2.12
CA ASP A 85 18.24 -6.89 -2.48
C ASP A 85 19.15 -8.12 -2.32
N GLY A 86 18.64 -9.24 -1.81
CA GLY A 86 19.41 -10.46 -1.71
C GLY A 86 18.81 -11.51 -0.78
N PHE A 87 19.62 -12.53 -0.50
CA PHE A 87 19.27 -13.58 0.46
C PHE A 87 19.43 -13.06 1.89
N GLY A 88 18.44 -13.33 2.74
CA GLY A 88 18.39 -12.87 4.13
C GLY A 88 17.18 -11.98 4.41
N GLY A 89 16.91 -11.74 5.68
CA GLY A 89 15.83 -10.86 6.13
C GLY A 89 16.36 -9.69 6.95
N PHE A 90 15.47 -8.78 7.33
CA PHE A 90 15.76 -7.72 8.27
C PHE A 90 15.36 -8.15 9.69
N GLU A 91 16.05 -7.62 10.70
CA GLU A 91 15.61 -7.76 12.08
C GLU A 91 14.38 -6.86 12.29
N VAL A 92 13.30 -7.44 12.85
CA VAL A 92 12.05 -6.73 13.13
C VAL A 92 11.70 -6.93 14.60
N LYS A 93 11.48 -5.83 15.33
CA LYS A 93 11.03 -5.79 16.72
C LYS A 93 9.74 -4.99 16.81
N ASP A 94 8.66 -5.63 17.28
CA ASP A 94 7.36 -4.97 17.47
C ASP A 94 6.86 -4.19 16.24
N GLY A 95 7.05 -4.76 15.05
CA GLY A 95 6.66 -4.13 13.77
C GLY A 95 7.62 -3.04 13.28
N VAL A 96 8.79 -2.89 13.90
CA VAL A 96 9.84 -1.94 13.48
C VAL A 96 11.04 -2.73 12.97
N MET A 97 11.37 -2.52 11.70
CA MET A 97 12.64 -2.94 11.12
C MET A 97 13.77 -2.13 11.75
N VAL A 98 14.78 -2.81 12.29
CA VAL A 98 15.93 -2.20 12.95
C VAL A 98 17.23 -2.61 12.26
N GLY A 99 18.18 -1.69 12.18
CA GLY A 99 19.50 -1.99 11.61
C GLY A 99 20.48 -0.84 11.77
N ARG A 100 21.77 -1.19 11.81
CA ARG A 100 22.87 -0.23 11.78
C ARG A 100 23.58 -0.31 10.43
N PHE A 101 23.73 0.83 9.76
CA PHE A 101 24.26 0.90 8.40
C PHE A 101 25.40 1.92 8.31
N ASP A 102 26.55 1.48 7.82
CA ASP A 102 27.67 2.36 7.46
C ASP A 102 27.53 2.79 6.00
N VAL A 103 27.29 4.08 5.79
CA VAL A 103 26.98 4.66 4.49
C VAL A 103 28.21 5.38 3.96
N ASP A 104 28.60 5.08 2.72
CA ASP A 104 29.57 5.86 1.95
C ASP A 104 29.02 6.10 0.53
N GLY A 105 28.57 7.32 0.27
CA GLY A 105 27.90 7.69 -0.96
C GLY A 105 26.39 7.42 -0.87
N GLU A 106 25.93 6.31 -1.44
CA GLU A 106 24.52 5.94 -1.48
C GLU A 106 24.31 4.46 -1.14
N GLN A 107 23.33 4.21 -0.27
CA GLN A 107 22.85 2.88 0.05
C GLN A 107 21.32 2.85 0.03
N ARG A 108 20.75 1.72 -0.42
CA ARG A 108 19.29 1.53 -0.48
C ARG A 108 18.93 0.19 0.12
N LEU A 109 17.79 0.15 0.80
CA LEU A 109 17.15 -1.06 1.31
C LEU A 109 15.78 -1.15 0.67
N ARG A 110 15.47 -2.28 0.01
CA ARG A 110 14.18 -2.52 -0.61
C ARG A 110 13.49 -3.72 0.01
N THR A 111 12.25 -3.51 0.42
CA THR A 111 11.43 -4.55 1.02
C THR A 111 10.08 -4.67 0.32
N VAL A 112 9.49 -5.86 0.43
CA VAL A 112 8.08 -6.07 0.12
C VAL A 112 7.43 -6.87 1.23
N SER A 113 6.20 -6.52 1.57
CA SER A 113 5.36 -7.22 2.56
C SER A 113 3.90 -7.23 2.13
N ASP A 114 3.09 -8.04 2.80
CA ASP A 114 1.66 -8.11 2.58
C ASP A 114 0.98 -6.89 3.21
N TYR A 115 0.04 -6.26 2.49
CA TYR A 115 -0.79 -5.19 3.04
C TYR A 115 -2.16 -5.76 3.45
N THR A 116 -2.37 -5.93 4.75
CA THR A 116 -3.59 -6.57 5.30
C THR A 116 -4.60 -5.58 5.87
N LYS A 117 -4.24 -4.28 5.87
CA LYS A 117 -5.11 -3.20 6.33
C LYS A 117 -6.15 -2.84 5.27
N LYS A 118 -7.16 -2.06 5.68
CA LYS A 118 -8.13 -1.49 4.74
C LYS A 118 -7.41 -0.51 3.80
N LEU A 119 -7.66 -0.60 2.49
CA LEU A 119 -7.15 0.40 1.54
C LEU A 119 -7.84 1.75 1.80
N PRO A 120 -7.10 2.86 1.66
CA PRO A 120 -7.66 4.21 1.88
C PRO A 120 -8.60 4.65 0.74
N LEU A 121 -8.54 3.96 -0.40
CA LEU A 121 -9.34 4.23 -1.59
C LEU A 121 -10.07 2.96 -2.01
N GLU A 122 -11.28 3.15 -2.53
CA GLU A 122 -12.06 2.11 -3.20
C GLU A 122 -12.10 2.44 -4.69
N VAL A 123 -11.91 1.42 -5.54
CA VAL A 123 -11.96 1.56 -7.00
C VAL A 123 -13.10 0.69 -7.51
N GLN A 124 -13.97 1.29 -8.31
CA GLN A 124 -15.08 0.59 -8.96
C GLN A 124 -15.02 0.88 -10.46
N ALA A 125 -15.33 -0.14 -11.26
CA ALA A 125 -15.45 -0.03 -12.71
C ALA A 125 -16.90 -0.24 -13.12
N ALA A 126 -17.46 0.69 -13.90
CA ALA A 126 -18.77 0.55 -14.51
C ALA A 126 -18.59 0.20 -15.99
N TYR A 127 -19.25 -0.86 -16.44
CA TYR A 127 -19.14 -1.35 -17.81
C TYR A 127 -20.41 -1.07 -18.58
N THR A 128 -20.24 -0.64 -19.83
CA THR A 128 -21.35 -0.51 -20.77
C THR A 128 -20.98 -1.16 -22.10
N LEU A 129 -21.96 -1.81 -22.72
CA LEU A 129 -21.87 -2.37 -24.07
C LEU A 129 -23.11 -1.93 -24.84
N ASP A 130 -22.92 -1.31 -26.00
CA ASP A 130 -24.01 -0.79 -26.85
C ASP A 130 -24.98 0.13 -26.09
N GLY A 131 -24.45 0.91 -25.15
CA GLY A 131 -25.22 1.84 -24.31
C GLY A 131 -25.98 1.20 -23.13
N GLN A 132 -25.84 -0.10 -22.90
CA GLN A 132 -26.43 -0.81 -21.77
C GLN A 132 -25.39 -1.17 -20.73
N THR A 133 -25.73 -1.02 -19.44
CA THR A 133 -24.88 -1.51 -18.33
C THR A 133 -24.79 -3.02 -18.38
N VAL A 134 -23.57 -3.55 -18.23
CA VAL A 134 -23.29 -4.99 -18.22
C VAL A 134 -22.34 -5.35 -17.07
N GLU A 135 -22.31 -6.62 -16.68
CA GLU A 135 -21.29 -7.11 -15.75
C GLU A 135 -19.96 -7.33 -16.48
N PRO A 136 -18.80 -7.26 -15.80
CA PRO A 136 -17.51 -7.44 -16.46
C PRO A 136 -17.38 -8.78 -17.18
N GLY A 137 -17.99 -9.84 -16.63
CA GLY A 137 -18.02 -11.17 -17.24
C GLY A 137 -18.79 -11.25 -18.56
N ASP A 138 -19.75 -10.35 -18.78
CA ASP A 138 -20.57 -10.32 -19.99
C ASP A 138 -19.83 -9.78 -21.21
N LEU A 139 -18.67 -9.12 -21.01
CA LEU A 139 -17.85 -8.55 -22.09
C LEU A 139 -17.01 -9.59 -22.83
N LEU A 140 -16.71 -10.73 -22.19
CA LEU A 140 -15.81 -11.72 -22.76
C LEU A 140 -16.35 -12.26 -24.09
N GLY A 141 -15.59 -12.04 -25.17
CA GLY A 141 -15.95 -12.48 -26.50
C GLY A 141 -17.06 -11.68 -27.19
N ARG A 142 -17.49 -10.55 -26.61
CA ARG A 142 -18.46 -9.63 -27.24
C ARG A 142 -17.74 -8.51 -27.96
N SER A 143 -18.27 -8.13 -29.12
CA SER A 143 -17.91 -6.89 -29.82
C SER A 143 -19.01 -5.85 -29.62
N GLY A 144 -18.63 -4.58 -29.49
CA GLY A 144 -19.58 -3.47 -29.54
C GLY A 144 -20.07 -3.19 -30.97
N ARG A 145 -21.18 -2.46 -31.07
CA ARG A 145 -21.74 -1.91 -32.30
C ARG A 145 -21.50 -0.41 -32.43
#